data_AF-A0A844Z2X8-F1
#
_entry.id   AF-A0A844Z2X8-F1
#
_cell.length_a   1.000
_cell.length_b   1.000
_cell.length_c   1.000
_cell.angle_alpha   90.00
_cell.angle_beta   90.00
_cell.angle_gamma   90.00
#
_symmetry.space_group_name_H-M   'P 1'
#
loop_
_entity.id
_entity.type
_entity.pdbx_description
1 polymer ?
#
loop_
_entity_poly.entity_id
_entity_poly.type
_entity_poly.pdbx_seq_one_letter_code
_entity_poly.pdbx_strand_id
1 'polypeptide(L)'
;MNAISSIELTLPREPFEAARAAASAWRGRCLDVFARSEAAVTETLLVLVGVDGRGNALKLPHLVGQRYDALSKAVGAGGVFADEGKIAVEALTKFREHDALRTQISHGVFTVTLDHKGQWHLVARVLALRTGRASRDLFVTQEAEAAAILNLLEKDGSRLRSVLGQVRHRFRET
;
A
#
# COMPACT_ATOMS: atom_id res chain seq x y z
N MET A 1 22.71 53.99 -20.25
CA MET A 1 23.10 52.61 -19.92
C MET A 1 22.03 52.10 -18.95
N ASN A 2 21.03 51.35 -19.44
CA ASN A 2 19.95 50.88 -18.58
C ASN A 2 20.40 49.58 -17.92
N ALA A 3 20.62 49.61 -16.61
CA ALA A 3 20.90 48.43 -15.82
C ALA A 3 19.62 47.57 -15.78
N ILE A 4 19.68 46.38 -16.37
CA ILE A 4 18.64 45.37 -16.18
C ILE A 4 18.81 44.87 -14.75
N SER A 5 17.87 45.23 -13.87
CA SER A 5 17.82 44.67 -12.51
C SER A 5 17.75 43.15 -12.60
N SER A 6 18.65 42.45 -11.92
CA SER A 6 18.57 40.99 -11.82
C SER A 6 17.27 40.61 -11.11
N ILE A 7 16.38 39.91 -11.80
CA ILE A 7 15.23 39.28 -11.16
C ILE A 7 15.79 38.11 -10.35
N GLU A 8 16.07 38.33 -9.08
CA GLU A 8 16.23 37.23 -8.12
C GLU A 8 14.84 36.62 -7.91
N LEU A 9 14.51 35.60 -8.71
CA LEU A 9 13.37 34.73 -8.44
C LEU A 9 13.71 33.90 -7.21
N THR A 10 13.49 34.47 -6.02
CA THR A 10 13.49 33.69 -4.79
C THR A 10 12.32 32.71 -4.89
N LEU A 11 12.62 31.45 -5.19
CA LEU A 11 11.61 30.39 -5.20
C LEU A 11 10.85 30.41 -3.87
N PRO A 12 9.51 30.31 -3.88
CA PRO A 12 8.71 30.38 -2.66
C PRO A 12 8.98 29.15 -1.79
N ARG A 13 10.00 29.28 -0.93
CA ARG A 13 10.56 28.19 -0.13
C ARG A 13 9.56 27.62 0.86
N GLU A 14 8.80 28.48 1.52
CA GLU A 14 7.80 28.07 2.51
C GLU A 14 6.65 27.25 1.89
N PRO A 15 5.97 27.70 0.82
CA PRO A 15 4.99 26.88 0.11
C PRO A 15 5.54 25.54 -0.38
N PHE A 16 6.79 25.53 -0.85
CA PHE A 16 7.44 24.29 -1.30
C PHE A 16 7.71 23.31 -0.15
N GLU A 17 8.20 23.78 1.00
CA GLU A 17 8.41 22.93 2.17
C GLU A 17 7.09 22.40 2.73
N ALA A 18 6.03 23.23 2.74
CA ALA A 18 4.69 22.80 3.13
C ALA A 18 4.17 21.68 2.20
N ALA A 19 4.32 21.85 0.89
CA ALA A 19 3.97 20.81 -0.09
C ALA A 19 4.78 19.52 0.10
N ARG A 20 6.09 19.64 0.35
CA ARG A 20 6.97 18.49 0.61
C ARG A 20 6.55 17.74 1.88
N ALA A 21 6.20 18.47 2.94
CA ALA A 21 5.68 17.90 4.17
C ALA A 21 4.34 17.19 3.95
N ALA A 22 3.40 17.82 3.23
CA ALA A 22 2.10 17.24 2.90
C ALA A 22 2.22 15.95 2.08
N ALA A 23 3.03 15.95 1.02
CA ALA A 23 3.28 14.76 0.21
C ALA A 23 3.97 13.64 1.01
N SER A 24 4.88 13.99 1.92
CA SER A 24 5.55 13.02 2.80
C SER A 24 4.57 12.41 3.82
N ALA A 25 3.69 13.22 4.40
CA ALA A 25 2.64 12.77 5.31
C ALA A 25 1.66 11.83 4.60
N TRP A 26 1.26 12.18 3.37
CA TRP A 26 0.44 11.31 2.52
C TRP A 26 1.12 9.95 2.28
N ARG A 27 2.40 9.96 1.87
CA ARG A 27 3.18 8.73 1.67
C ARG A 27 3.24 7.89 2.94
N GLY A 28 3.50 8.52 4.08
CA GLY A 28 3.57 7.86 5.40
C GLY A 28 2.25 7.20 5.78
N ARG A 29 1.12 7.88 5.57
CA ARG A 29 -0.22 7.31 5.81
C ARG A 29 -0.52 6.12 4.89
N CYS A 30 -0.18 6.20 3.60
CA CYS A 30 -0.29 5.06 2.69
C CYS A 30 0.51 3.85 3.20
N LEU A 31 1.76 4.07 3.61
CA LEU A 31 2.62 3.02 4.17
C LEU A 31 2.06 2.41 5.46
N ASP A 32 1.51 3.22 6.36
CA ASP A 32 0.87 2.73 7.58
C ASP A 32 -0.33 1.82 7.27
N VAL A 33 -1.16 2.17 6.29
CA VAL A 33 -2.28 1.31 5.88
C VAL A 33 -1.78 -0.03 5.35
N PHE A 34 -0.75 -0.03 4.49
CA PHE A 34 -0.14 -1.28 4.02
C PHE A 34 0.44 -2.10 5.17
N ALA A 35 1.24 -1.49 6.05
CA ALA A 35 1.88 -2.18 7.17
C ALA A 35 0.85 -2.84 8.11
N ARG A 36 -0.23 -2.13 8.45
CA ARG A 36 -1.30 -2.68 9.30
C ARG A 36 -2.05 -3.82 8.62
N SER A 37 -2.30 -3.72 7.31
CA SER A 37 -2.94 -4.78 6.54
C SER A 37 -2.04 -6.02 6.42
N GLU A 38 -0.74 -5.83 6.22
CA GLU A 38 0.27 -6.89 6.19
C GLU A 38 0.37 -7.62 7.54
N ALA A 39 0.35 -6.87 8.64
CA ALA A 39 0.30 -7.43 9.99
C ALA A 39 -0.96 -8.29 10.17
N ALA A 40 -2.14 -7.78 9.80
CA ALA A 40 -3.39 -8.53 9.92
C ALA A 40 -3.40 -9.82 9.10
N VAL A 41 -2.82 -9.84 7.89
CA VAL A 41 -2.63 -11.06 7.09
C VAL A 41 -1.73 -12.05 7.79
N THR A 42 -0.62 -11.57 8.36
CA THR A 42 0.36 -12.41 9.06
C THR A 42 -0.24 -13.02 10.32
N GLU A 43 -0.93 -12.21 11.12
CA GLU A 43 -1.65 -12.67 12.31
C GLU A 43 -2.70 -13.73 11.96
N THR A 44 -3.44 -13.56 10.85
CA THR A 44 -4.42 -14.55 10.42
C THR A 44 -3.75 -15.87 10.04
N LEU A 45 -2.65 -15.83 9.28
CA LEU A 45 -1.89 -17.05 8.97
C LEU A 45 -1.39 -17.76 10.22
N LEU A 46 -0.93 -17.02 11.23
CA LEU A 46 -0.49 -17.57 12.51
C LEU A 46 -1.62 -18.20 13.32
N VAL A 47 -2.84 -17.67 13.24
CA VAL A 47 -4.01 -18.34 13.84
C VAL A 47 -4.35 -19.62 13.07
N LEU A 48 -4.40 -19.56 11.74
CA LEU A 48 -4.79 -20.71 10.92
C LEU A 48 -3.80 -21.88 11.00
N VAL A 49 -2.49 -21.61 11.12
CA VAL A 49 -1.49 -22.68 11.28
C VAL A 49 -1.64 -23.42 12.61
N GLY A 50 -2.21 -22.76 13.63
CA GLY A 50 -2.46 -23.35 14.95
C GLY A 50 -3.73 -24.19 15.04
N VAL A 51 -4.53 -24.29 13.97
CA VAL A 51 -5.74 -25.13 13.96
C VAL A 51 -5.35 -26.59 13.76
N ASP A 52 -5.60 -27.44 14.75
CA ASP A 52 -5.22 -28.85 14.73
C ASP A 52 -5.73 -29.60 13.50
N GLY A 53 -4.86 -30.42 12.90
CA GLY A 53 -5.14 -31.23 11.71
C GLY A 53 -5.17 -30.44 10.39
N ARG A 54 -5.77 -29.25 10.37
CA ARG A 54 -5.93 -28.40 9.17
C ARG A 54 -4.73 -27.47 8.93
N GLY A 55 -4.20 -26.89 9.99
CA GLY A 55 -3.10 -25.90 9.95
C GLY A 55 -1.77 -26.48 9.46
N ASN A 56 -1.54 -27.79 9.62
CA ASN A 56 -0.29 -28.47 9.24
C ASN A 56 0.06 -28.35 7.75
N ALA A 57 -0.93 -28.11 6.88
CA ALA A 57 -0.72 -27.93 5.44
C ALA A 57 -0.31 -26.50 5.05
N LEU A 58 -0.46 -25.52 5.96
CA LEU A 58 -0.15 -24.12 5.68
C LEU A 58 1.34 -23.85 5.89
N LYS A 59 1.99 -23.36 4.84
CA LYS A 59 3.35 -22.79 4.94
C LYS A 59 3.24 -21.32 5.31
N LEU A 60 4.21 -20.83 6.10
CA LEU A 60 4.36 -19.42 6.44
C LEU A 60 5.54 -18.81 5.65
N PRO A 61 5.29 -18.16 4.51
CA PRO A 61 6.36 -17.58 3.71
C PRO A 61 6.95 -16.32 4.38
N HIS A 62 8.22 -16.05 4.10
CA HIS A 62 8.89 -14.85 4.62
C HIS A 62 8.50 -13.57 3.87
N LEU A 63 8.23 -13.67 2.57
CA LEU A 63 7.95 -12.49 1.74
C LEU A 63 6.48 -12.06 1.88
N VAL A 64 6.26 -10.75 1.98
CA VAL A 64 4.93 -10.14 2.13
C VAL A 64 3.96 -10.64 1.06
N GLY A 65 4.31 -10.53 -0.22
CA GLY A 65 3.42 -10.95 -1.32
C GLY A 65 3.05 -12.43 -1.22
N GLN A 66 4.02 -13.28 -0.86
CA GLN A 66 3.78 -14.70 -0.68
C GLN A 66 2.86 -15.01 0.51
N ARG A 67 2.86 -14.19 1.57
CA ARG A 67 1.90 -14.32 2.69
C ARG A 67 0.48 -14.01 2.22
N TYR A 68 0.28 -12.99 1.39
CA TYR A 68 -1.03 -12.74 0.78
C TYR A 68 -1.47 -13.91 -0.10
N ASP A 69 -0.58 -14.44 -0.93
CA ASP A 69 -0.87 -15.60 -1.78
C ASP A 69 -1.23 -16.85 -0.95
N ALA A 70 -0.45 -17.11 0.11
CA ALA A 70 -0.69 -18.23 1.01
C ALA A 70 -2.05 -18.12 1.71
N LEU A 71 -2.40 -16.94 2.22
CA LEU A 71 -3.68 -16.72 2.87
C LEU A 71 -4.83 -16.84 1.86
N SER A 72 -4.74 -16.17 0.71
CA SER A 72 -5.74 -16.27 -0.36
C SER A 72 -5.96 -17.71 -0.82
N LYS A 73 -4.90 -18.53 -0.91
CA LYS A 73 -5.02 -19.97 -1.22
C LYS A 73 -5.69 -20.75 -0.10
N ALA A 74 -5.37 -20.46 1.15
CA ALA A 74 -5.92 -21.16 2.31
C ALA A 74 -7.43 -20.92 2.45
N VAL A 75 -7.88 -19.67 2.23
CA VAL A 75 -9.29 -19.26 2.36
C VAL A 75 -10.08 -19.30 1.04
N GLY A 76 -9.39 -19.55 -0.07
CA GLY A 76 -9.94 -19.60 -1.43
C GLY A 76 -10.69 -20.89 -1.74
N ALA A 77 -11.30 -20.95 -2.93
CA ALA A 77 -11.96 -22.16 -3.41
C ALA A 77 -10.98 -23.36 -3.43
N GLY A 78 -11.39 -24.46 -2.80
CA GLY A 78 -10.54 -25.66 -2.63
C GLY A 78 -9.43 -25.52 -1.58
N GLY A 79 -9.38 -24.39 -0.87
CA GLY A 79 -8.49 -24.18 0.26
C GLY A 79 -8.95 -24.91 1.51
N VAL A 80 -8.00 -25.18 2.42
CA VAL A 80 -8.27 -25.90 3.68
C VAL A 80 -9.27 -25.15 4.57
N PHE A 81 -9.42 -23.83 4.40
CA PHE A 81 -10.31 -22.93 5.15
C PHE A 81 -11.31 -22.19 4.25
N ALA A 82 -11.75 -22.82 3.17
CA ALA A 82 -12.64 -22.20 2.18
C ALA A 82 -13.99 -21.76 2.77
N ASP A 83 -14.58 -22.58 3.63
CA ASP A 83 -15.93 -22.36 4.18
C ASP A 83 -15.97 -21.13 5.10
N GLU A 84 -14.91 -20.93 5.88
CA GLU A 84 -14.79 -19.80 6.81
C GLU A 84 -14.29 -18.53 6.11
N GLY A 85 -13.69 -18.69 4.93
CA GLY A 85 -12.81 -17.73 4.27
C GLY A 85 -13.40 -16.92 3.12
N LYS A 86 -14.62 -17.23 2.66
CA LYS A 86 -15.19 -16.66 1.42
C LYS A 86 -15.15 -15.13 1.35
N ILE A 87 -15.57 -14.42 2.41
CA ILE A 87 -15.57 -12.95 2.45
C ILE A 87 -14.14 -12.39 2.50
N ALA A 88 -13.19 -13.13 3.08
CA ALA A 88 -11.78 -12.72 3.16
C ALA A 88 -11.12 -12.72 1.78
N VAL A 89 -11.47 -13.65 0.89
CA VAL A 89 -10.93 -13.73 -0.48
C VAL A 89 -11.25 -12.46 -1.28
N GLU A 90 -12.49 -11.98 -1.20
CA GLU A 90 -12.91 -10.75 -1.90
C GLU A 90 -12.15 -9.53 -1.35
N ALA A 91 -12.04 -9.42 -0.02
CA ALA A 91 -11.32 -8.32 0.61
C ALA A 91 -9.81 -8.35 0.29
N LEU A 92 -9.19 -9.54 0.26
CA LEU A 92 -7.80 -9.74 -0.13
C LEU A 92 -7.59 -9.32 -1.59
N THR A 93 -8.43 -9.81 -2.50
CA THR A 93 -8.37 -9.46 -3.92
C THR A 93 -8.48 -7.96 -4.11
N LYS A 94 -9.48 -7.33 -3.47
CA LYS A 94 -9.71 -5.90 -3.58
C LYS A 94 -8.54 -5.08 -3.06
N PHE A 95 -7.99 -5.43 -1.90
CA PHE A 95 -6.84 -4.72 -1.33
C PHE A 95 -5.58 -4.87 -2.19
N ARG A 96 -5.41 -6.01 -2.87
CA ARG A 96 -4.27 -6.25 -3.77
C ARG A 96 -4.30 -5.49 -5.08
N GLU A 97 -5.43 -4.88 -5.45
CA GLU A 97 -5.46 -3.91 -6.55
C GLU A 97 -4.48 -2.74 -6.31
N HIS A 98 -4.11 -2.50 -5.04
CA HIS A 98 -3.15 -1.48 -4.64
C HIS A 98 -1.68 -1.94 -4.66
N ASP A 99 -1.34 -3.16 -5.07
CA ASP A 99 0.03 -3.71 -5.05
C ASP A 99 1.01 -2.88 -5.92
N ALA A 100 0.53 -2.35 -7.05
CA ALA A 100 1.31 -1.45 -7.89
C ALA A 100 1.66 -0.16 -7.14
N LEU A 101 0.67 0.47 -6.50
CA LEU A 101 0.86 1.65 -5.67
C LEU A 101 1.80 1.36 -4.49
N ARG A 102 1.65 0.23 -3.80
CA ARG A 102 2.53 -0.20 -2.70
C ARG A 102 3.99 -0.19 -3.13
N THR A 103 4.28 -0.71 -4.33
CA THR A 103 5.63 -0.74 -4.89
C THR A 103 6.17 0.68 -5.12
N GLN A 104 5.36 1.55 -5.74
CA GLN A 104 5.72 2.96 -5.96
C GLN A 104 5.98 3.70 -4.65
N ILE A 105 5.13 3.50 -3.65
CA ILE A 105 5.19 4.17 -2.35
C ILE A 105 6.34 3.66 -1.47
N SER A 106 6.68 2.38 -1.57
CA SER A 106 7.77 1.80 -0.79
C SER A 106 9.14 2.08 -1.39
N HIS A 107 9.27 1.97 -2.72
CA HIS A 107 10.57 1.97 -3.39
C HIS A 107 10.80 3.19 -4.29
N GLY A 108 9.81 4.04 -4.48
CA GLY A 108 9.91 5.22 -5.32
C GLY A 108 10.88 6.26 -4.74
N VAL A 109 11.62 6.89 -5.64
CA VAL A 109 12.28 8.17 -5.37
C VAL A 109 11.30 9.28 -5.74
N PHE A 110 11.00 10.15 -4.78
CA PHE A 110 9.93 11.14 -4.87
C PHE A 110 10.47 12.52 -5.19
N THR A 111 9.81 13.20 -6.11
CA THR A 111 10.01 14.62 -6.41
C THR A 111 8.68 15.33 -6.26
N VAL A 112 8.67 16.43 -5.53
CA VAL A 112 7.50 17.30 -5.36
C VAL A 112 7.69 18.53 -6.22
N THR A 113 6.65 18.95 -6.93
CA THR A 113 6.60 20.20 -7.68
C THR A 113 5.34 20.97 -7.34
N LEU A 114 5.34 22.29 -7.54
CA LEU A 114 4.17 23.15 -7.40
C LEU A 114 3.69 23.62 -8.76
N ASP A 115 2.37 23.71 -8.95
CA ASP A 115 1.80 24.43 -10.08
C ASP A 115 1.66 25.94 -9.78
N HIS A 116 1.15 26.69 -10.76
CA HIS A 116 0.90 28.13 -10.64
C HIS A 116 -0.15 28.52 -9.57
N LYS A 117 -0.93 27.55 -9.07
CA LYS A 117 -1.91 27.73 -7.99
C LYS A 117 -1.35 27.27 -6.63
N GLY A 118 -0.08 26.87 -6.57
CA GLY A 118 0.53 26.32 -5.36
C GLY A 118 0.06 24.92 -5.00
N GLN A 119 -0.62 24.21 -5.90
CA GLN A 119 -1.02 22.81 -5.69
C GLN A 119 0.18 21.91 -5.97
N TRP A 120 0.40 20.96 -5.06
CA TRP A 120 1.53 20.06 -5.22
C TRP A 120 1.22 18.88 -6.14
N HIS A 121 2.25 18.50 -6.86
CA HIS A 121 2.29 17.31 -7.70
C HIS A 121 3.44 16.44 -7.21
N LEU A 122 3.21 15.14 -7.19
CA LEU A 122 4.18 14.15 -6.75
C LEU A 122 4.54 13.24 -7.91
N VAL A 123 5.84 13.13 -8.16
CA VAL A 123 6.40 12.20 -9.14
C VAL A 123 7.22 11.17 -8.39
N ALA A 124 6.80 9.91 -8.43
CA ALA A 124 7.54 8.77 -7.90
C ALA A 124 8.16 7.99 -9.07
N ARG A 125 9.46 7.72 -8.97
CA ARG A 125 10.21 6.91 -9.93
C ARG A 125 10.74 5.66 -9.26
N VAL A 126 10.41 4.50 -9.79
CA VAL A 126 10.98 3.22 -9.34
C VAL A 126 11.87 2.68 -10.43
N LEU A 127 13.13 2.39 -10.07
CA LEU A 127 14.02 1.59 -10.89
C LEU A 127 13.94 0.14 -10.41
N ALA A 128 13.42 -0.74 -11.26
CA ALA A 128 13.27 -2.16 -10.97
C ALA A 128 14.05 -3.00 -11.98
N LEU A 129 14.37 -4.24 -11.61
CA LEU A 129 14.85 -5.24 -12.56
C LEU A 129 13.67 -6.17 -12.89
N ARG A 130 13.32 -6.24 -14.18
CA ARG A 130 12.29 -7.16 -14.70
C ARG A 130 12.92 -7.96 -15.83
N THR A 131 12.85 -9.30 -15.72
CA THR A 131 13.43 -10.24 -16.69
C THR A 131 14.89 -9.93 -17.06
N GLY A 132 15.70 -9.53 -16.06
CA GLY A 132 17.11 -9.18 -16.25
C GLY A 132 17.37 -7.81 -16.91
N ARG A 133 16.33 -7.02 -17.16
CA ARG A 133 16.42 -5.66 -17.73
C ARG A 133 15.94 -4.60 -16.75
N ALA A 134 16.51 -3.40 -16.84
CA ALA A 134 16.02 -2.26 -16.09
C ALA A 134 14.63 -1.84 -16.58
N SER A 135 13.66 -1.79 -15.67
CA SER A 135 12.35 -1.16 -15.84
C SER A 135 12.33 0.12 -15.05
N ARG A 136 11.84 1.20 -15.65
CA ARG A 136 11.61 2.48 -14.97
C ARG A 136 10.12 2.73 -14.92
N ASP A 137 9.56 2.57 -13.75
CA ASP A 137 8.14 2.82 -13.53
C ASP A 137 7.97 4.27 -13.03
N LEU A 138 6.95 4.94 -13.53
CA LEU A 138 6.61 6.31 -13.19
C LEU A 138 5.19 6.34 -12.62
N PHE A 139 5.05 6.96 -11.45
CA PHE A 139 3.77 7.30 -10.87
C PHE A 139 3.71 8.80 -10.66
N VAL A 140 2.65 9.43 -11.17
CA VAL A 140 2.41 10.86 -11.02
C VAL A 140 1.04 11.02 -10.40
N THR A 141 0.93 11.88 -9.38
CA THR A 141 -0.35 12.21 -8.77
C THR A 141 -0.39 13.67 -8.34
N GLN A 142 -1.57 14.26 -8.43
CA GLN A 142 -1.86 15.59 -7.92
C GLN A 142 -2.39 15.52 -6.48
N GLU A 143 -2.32 16.62 -5.75
CA GLU A 143 -2.81 16.72 -4.36
C GLU A 143 -4.22 16.13 -4.14
N ALA A 144 -5.19 16.51 -4.97
CA ALA A 144 -6.57 16.02 -4.84
C ALA A 144 -6.69 14.52 -5.16
N GLU A 145 -5.96 14.03 -6.16
CA GLU A 145 -5.94 12.61 -6.53
C GLU A 145 -5.28 11.77 -5.44
N ALA A 146 -4.19 12.26 -4.86
CA ALA A 146 -3.51 11.62 -3.75
C ALA A 146 -4.45 11.45 -2.55
N ALA A 147 -5.22 12.49 -2.21
CA ALA A 147 -6.25 12.38 -1.17
C ALA A 147 -7.29 11.30 -1.48
N ALA A 148 -7.78 11.24 -2.73
CA ALA A 148 -8.74 10.21 -3.16
C ALA A 148 -8.15 8.79 -3.11
N ILE A 149 -6.91 8.62 -3.57
CA ILE A 149 -6.16 7.35 -3.50
C ILE A 149 -6.06 6.87 -2.06
N LEU A 150 -5.69 7.77 -1.15
CA LEU A 150 -5.52 7.42 0.26
C LEU A 150 -6.84 7.07 0.92
N ASN A 151 -7.92 7.81 0.65
CA ASN A 151 -9.25 7.47 1.15
C ASN A 151 -9.70 6.08 0.68
N LEU A 152 -9.44 5.74 -0.59
CA LEU A 152 -9.75 4.42 -1.13
C LEU A 152 -8.90 3.32 -0.46
N LEU A 153 -7.59 3.55 -0.32
CA LEU A 153 -6.67 2.63 0.34
C LEU A 153 -7.05 2.40 1.81
N GLU A 154 -7.39 3.46 2.55
CA GLU A 154 -7.85 3.40 3.94
C GLU A 154 -9.16 2.60 4.05
N LYS A 155 -10.12 2.82 3.15
CA LYS A 155 -11.38 2.07 3.08
C LYS A 155 -11.14 0.58 2.85
N ASP A 156 -10.38 0.22 1.82
CA ASP A 156 -10.14 -1.17 1.45
C ASP A 156 -9.28 -1.88 2.50
N GLY A 157 -8.28 -1.19 3.05
CA GLY A 157 -7.44 -1.71 4.13
C GLY A 157 -8.22 -1.92 5.43
N SER A 158 -9.09 -0.99 5.80
CA SER A 158 -9.98 -1.13 6.97
C SER A 158 -10.91 -2.33 6.81
N ARG A 159 -11.54 -2.48 5.63
CA ARG A 159 -12.39 -3.63 5.31
C ARG A 159 -11.61 -4.94 5.43
N LEU A 160 -10.42 -5.03 4.83
CA LEU A 160 -9.59 -6.23 4.91
C LEU A 160 -9.28 -6.59 6.37
N ARG A 161 -8.78 -5.64 7.17
CA ARG A 161 -8.43 -5.90 8.57
C ARG A 161 -9.63 -6.35 9.40
N SER A 162 -10.80 -5.75 9.17
CA SER A 162 -12.04 -6.13 9.85
C SER A 162 -12.45 -7.57 9.53
N VAL A 163 -12.51 -7.93 8.24
CA VAL A 163 -12.87 -9.29 7.81
C VAL A 163 -11.87 -10.32 8.33
N LEU A 164 -10.57 -10.02 8.26
CA LEU A 164 -9.55 -10.91 8.81
C LEU A 164 -9.64 -11.04 10.34
N GLY A 165 -10.02 -9.97 11.04
CA GLY A 165 -10.32 -10.01 12.47
C GLY A 165 -11.46 -10.98 12.80
N GLN A 166 -12.52 -10.96 12.01
CA GLN A 166 -13.64 -11.90 12.16
C GLN A 166 -13.22 -13.35 11.91
N VAL A 167 -12.40 -13.61 10.88
CA VAL A 167 -11.84 -14.94 10.63
C VAL A 167 -11.05 -15.43 11.85
N ARG A 168 -10.15 -14.58 12.39
CA ARG A 168 -9.36 -14.95 13.58
C ARG A 168 -10.23 -15.23 14.80
N HIS A 169 -11.32 -14.49 14.99
CA HIS A 169 -12.23 -14.70 16.11
C HIS A 169 -12.86 -16.10 16.08
N ARG A 170 -13.36 -16.53 14.91
CA ARG A 170 -14.00 -17.85 14.75
C ARG A 170 -13.11 -19.02 15.18
N PHE A 171 -11.81 -18.93 14.91
CA PHE A 171 -10.84 -19.99 15.26
C PHE A 171 -10.24 -19.87 16.66
N ARG A 172 -10.54 -18.82 17.42
CA ARG A 172 -10.14 -18.69 18.83
C ARG A 172 -11.21 -19.17 19.81
N GLU A 173 -12.44 -19.30 19.33
CA GLU A 173 -13.60 -19.80 20.11
C GLU A 173 -13.82 -21.32 19.96
N THR A 174 -13.00 -21.99 19.16
CA THR A 174 -13.01 -23.44 18.95
C THR A 174 -11.85 -24.07 19.70
#